data_AF-A0A0B3ATK5-F1
#
_entry.id   AF-A0A0B3ATK5-F1
#
_cell.length_a   1.000
_cell.length_b   1.000
_cell.length_c   1.000
_cell.angle_alpha   90.00
_cell.angle_beta   90.00
_cell.angle_gamma   90.00
#
_symmetry.space_group_name_H-M   'P 1'
#
loop_
_entity.id
_entity.type
_entity.pdbx_description
1 polymer ?
#
loop_
_entity_poly.entity_id
_entity_poly.type
_entity_poly.pdbx_seq_one_letter_code
_entity_poly.pdbx_strand_id
1 'polypeptide(L)' 'MGVGVSRLRTKYGSKKNRGFKPEEFRKASGKIIRTILQQSDLAGLTEIAKDVRGVKSKRPGRQLTAKGKIFLESI' A
#
# COMPACT_ATOMS: atom_id res chain seq x y z
N MET A 1 6.23 10.96 0.06
CA MET A 1 5.44 10.40 -1.07
C MET A 1 4.64 9.21 -0.55
N GLY A 2 3.32 9.30 -0.46
CA GLY A 2 2.48 8.22 0.08
C GLY A 2 2.49 6.93 -0.78
N VAL A 3 2.07 5.82 -0.20
CA VAL A 3 2.01 4.51 -0.87
C VAL A 3 0.56 4.12 -1.18
N GLY A 4 0.29 3.75 -2.43
CA GLY A 4 -1.02 3.28 -2.88
C GLY A 4 -1.10 1.75 -3.03
N VAL A 5 -2.32 1.24 -3.15
CA VAL A 5 -2.60 -0.20 -3.34
C VAL A 5 -1.82 -0.78 -4.53
N SER A 6 -1.73 -0.05 -5.66
CA SER A 6 -1.01 -0.53 -6.86
C SER A 6 0.49 -0.78 -6.59
N ARG A 7 1.15 0.12 -5.85
CA ARG A 7 2.56 -0.01 -5.51
C ARG A 7 2.80 -1.21 -4.59
N LEU A 8 1.92 -1.44 -3.62
CA LEU A 8 1.98 -2.62 -2.74
C LEU A 8 1.67 -3.92 -3.49
N ARG A 9 0.76 -3.91 -4.46
CA ARG A 9 0.46 -5.08 -5.29
C ARG A 9 1.66 -5.51 -6.13
N THR A 10 2.49 -4.57 -6.57
CA THR A 10 3.77 -4.88 -7.20
C THR A 10 4.81 -5.34 -6.17
N LYS A 11 4.94 -4.64 -5.03
CA LYS A 11 5.90 -5.02 -3.98
C LYS A 11 5.68 -6.44 -3.44
N TYR A 12 4.42 -6.83 -3.24
CA TYR A 12 4.03 -8.14 -2.71
C TYR A 12 3.59 -9.12 -3.80
N GLY A 13 3.74 -8.76 -5.07
CA GLY A 13 3.56 -9.72 -6.17
C GLY A 13 4.71 -10.73 -6.23
N SER A 14 4.51 -11.83 -6.94
CA SER A 14 5.51 -12.88 -7.06
C SER A 14 5.49 -13.54 -8.44
N LYS A 15 6.52 -14.31 -8.72
CA LYS A 15 6.58 -15.17 -9.90
C LYS A 15 5.52 -16.28 -9.75
N LYS A 16 4.68 -16.46 -10.75
CA LYS A 16 3.60 -17.46 -10.74
C LYS A 16 3.91 -18.57 -11.74
N ASN A 17 3.92 -19.81 -11.25
CA ASN A 17 3.92 -21.00 -12.10
C ASN A 17 2.58 -21.09 -12.86
N ARG A 18 2.66 -21.29 -14.18
CA ARG A 18 1.53 -21.33 -15.12
C ARG A 18 1.37 -22.70 -15.78
N GLY A 19 1.96 -23.75 -15.21
CA GLY A 19 1.98 -25.09 -15.78
C GLY A 19 2.93 -25.15 -16.96
N PHE A 20 2.41 -25.47 -18.15
CA PHE A 20 3.20 -25.63 -19.37
C PHE A 20 3.85 -24.34 -19.89
N LYS A 21 3.24 -23.17 -19.61
CA LYS A 21 3.76 -21.88 -20.09
C LYS A 21 4.84 -21.35 -19.16
N PRO A 22 5.85 -20.60 -19.68
CA PRO A 22 6.84 -19.93 -18.85
C PRO A 22 6.21 -19.08 -17.74
N GLU A 23 6.89 -19.09 -16.61
CA GLU A 23 6.50 -18.35 -15.42
C GLU A 23 6.53 -16.83 -15.68
N GLU A 24 5.60 -16.12 -15.05
CA GLU A 24 5.47 -14.67 -15.19
C GLU A 24 5.24 -14.03 -13.82
N PHE A 25 5.73 -12.81 -13.64
CA PHE A 25 5.40 -12.02 -12.46
C PHE A 25 3.91 -11.66 -12.44
N ARG A 26 3.24 -11.90 -11.32
CA ARG A 26 1.84 -11.51 -11.09
C ARG A 26 1.72 -10.67 -9.83
N LYS A 27 0.97 -9.57 -9.96
CA LYS A 27 0.64 -8.66 -8.86
C LYS A 27 -0.20 -9.36 -7.78
N ALA A 28 0.04 -9.01 -6.52
CA ALA A 28 -0.73 -9.50 -5.38
C ALA A 28 -2.23 -9.09 -5.41
N SER A 29 -3.02 -9.75 -4.55
CA SER A 29 -4.45 -9.48 -4.35
C SER A 29 -4.68 -8.05 -3.86
N GLY A 30 -5.47 -7.28 -4.63
CA GLY A 30 -5.80 -5.91 -4.27
C GLY A 30 -6.81 -5.79 -3.13
N LYS A 31 -7.69 -6.78 -2.93
CA LYS A 31 -8.71 -6.75 -1.87
C LYS A 31 -8.08 -6.85 -0.49
N ILE A 32 -7.18 -7.81 -0.29
CA ILE A 32 -6.47 -8.02 0.98
C ILE A 32 -5.71 -6.75 1.38
N ILE A 33 -4.85 -6.25 0.48
CA ILE A 33 -4.09 -5.02 0.72
C ILE A 33 -5.01 -3.83 1.04
N ARG A 34 -6.11 -3.67 0.32
CA ARG A 34 -7.06 -2.56 0.54
C ARG A 34 -7.73 -2.67 1.90
N THR A 35 -8.19 -3.86 2.28
CA THR A 35 -8.87 -4.09 3.55
C THR A 35 -7.94 -3.83 4.73
N ILE A 36 -6.69 -4.31 4.67
CA ILE A 36 -5.68 -4.02 5.71
C ILE A 36 -5.48 -2.51 5.85
N LEU A 37 -5.27 -1.79 4.73
CA LEU A 37 -5.08 -0.35 4.76
C LEU A 37 -6.31 0.40 5.32
N GLN A 38 -7.52 -0.05 5.00
CA GLN A 38 -8.76 0.54 5.55
C GLN A 38 -8.86 0.30 7.07
N GLN A 39 -8.51 -0.89 7.54
CA GLN A 39 -8.48 -1.19 8.98
C GLN A 39 -7.42 -0.35 9.70
N SER A 40 -6.24 -0.15 9.09
CA SER A 40 -5.19 0.74 9.62
C SER A 40 -5.63 2.20 9.67
N ASP A 41 -6.39 2.67 8.67
CA ASP A 41 -6.98 4.01 8.66
C ASP A 41 -8.00 4.16 9.80
N LEU A 42 -8.89 3.17 9.99
CA LEU A 42 -9.88 3.15 11.07
C LEU A 42 -9.23 3.11 12.46
N ALA A 43 -8.07 2.45 12.59
CA ALA A 43 -7.28 2.44 13.82
C ALA A 43 -6.50 3.76 14.06
N GLY A 44 -6.51 4.67 13.09
CA GLY A 44 -5.75 5.93 13.13
C GLY A 44 -4.24 5.76 12.98
N LEU A 45 -3.78 4.63 12.43
CA LEU A 45 -2.37 4.34 12.22
C LEU A 45 -1.85 4.87 10.88
N THR A 46 -2.74 4.95 9.89
CA THR A 46 -2.46 5.51 8.57
C THR A 46 -3.49 6.56 8.18
N GLU A 47 -3.10 7.46 7.27
CA GLU A 47 -3.98 8.48 6.69
C GLU A 47 -3.69 8.66 5.20
N ILE A 48 -4.65 9.24 4.48
CA ILE A 48 -4.41 9.70 3.10
C ILE A 48 -3.49 10.91 3.19
N ALA A 49 -2.34 10.87 2.51
CA ALA A 49 -1.41 11.98 2.51
C ALA A 49 -2.10 13.23 1.93
N LYS A 50 -1.80 14.41 2.49
CA LYS A 50 -2.34 15.66 1.94
C LYS A 50 -1.72 15.95 0.58
N ASP A 51 -2.48 16.57 -0.30
CA ASP A 51 -1.95 17.04 -1.58
C ASP A 51 -0.81 18.03 -1.35
N VAL A 52 0.30 17.81 -2.05
CA VAL A 52 1.41 18.76 -2.06
C VAL A 52 1.05 19.87 -3.04
N ARG A 53 0.96 21.13 -2.56
CA ARG A 53 0.75 22.31 -3.41
C ARG A 53 1.74 22.29 -4.58
N GLY A 54 1.24 22.42 -5.81
CA GLY A 54 2.07 22.48 -7.02
C GLY A 54 2.33 21.14 -7.72
N VAL A 55 1.98 20.00 -7.12
CA VAL A 55 2.14 18.68 -7.75
C VAL A 55 0.78 18.15 -8.19
N LYS A 56 0.47 18.22 -9.49
CA LYS A 56 -0.70 17.55 -10.13
C LYS A 56 -0.54 16.01 -10.15
N SER A 57 0.06 15.39 -9.13
CA SER A 57 0.21 13.94 -9.08
C SER A 57 -1.07 13.32 -8.51
N LYS A 58 -1.89 12.81 -9.43
CA LYS A 58 -2.96 11.81 -9.25
C LYS A 58 -2.97 11.18 -7.85
N ARG A 59 -3.92 11.64 -7.00
CA ARG A 59 -4.38 11.03 -5.75
C ARG A 59 -3.26 10.63 -4.78
N PRO A 60 -3.06 11.38 -3.69
CA PRO A 60 -2.02 11.06 -2.72
C PRO A 60 -2.26 9.66 -2.12
N GLY A 61 -1.18 8.87 -2.02
CA GLY A 61 -1.22 7.55 -1.38
C GLY A 61 -1.44 7.66 0.14
N ARG A 62 -1.36 6.54 0.86
CA ARG A 62 -1.39 6.53 2.32
C ARG A 62 -0.01 6.79 2.93
N GLN A 63 0.01 7.41 4.10
CA GLN A 63 1.19 7.62 4.94
C GLN A 63 0.89 7.21 6.39
N LEU A 64 1.94 6.98 7.18
CA LEU A 64 1.81 6.74 8.62
C LEU A 64 1.42 8.04 9.32
N THR A 65 0.54 7.93 10.33
CA THR A 65 0.28 9.02 11.27
C THR A 65 1.37 9.06 12.34
N ALA A 66 1.41 10.12 13.14
CA ALA A 66 2.29 10.18 14.32
C ALA A 66 2.01 9.00 15.29
N LYS A 67 0.73 8.69 15.52
CA LYS A 67 0.30 7.53 16.32
C LYS A 67 0.84 6.21 15.73
N GLY A 68 0.72 6.03 14.41
CA GLY A 68 1.23 4.84 13.72
C GLY A 68 2.74 4.70 13.84
N LYS A 69 3.48 5.81 13.75
CA LYS A 69 4.94 5.81 13.92
C LYS A 69 5.34 5.41 15.34
N ILE A 70 4.76 6.04 16.36
CA ILE A 70 5.03 5.74 17.77
C ILE A 70 4.71 4.26 18.08
N PHE A 71 3.58 3.75 17.59
CA PHE A 71 3.20 2.35 17.79
C PHE A 71 4.25 1.38 17.24
N LEU A 72 4.79 1.65 16.05
CA LEU A 72 5.83 0.81 15.45
C LEU A 72 7.18 0.93 16.17
N GLU A 73 7.51 2.08 16.76
CA GLU A 73 8.75 2.29 17.51
C GLU A 73 8.68 1.71 18.94
N SER A 74 7.48 1.44 19.44
CA SER A 74 7.26 0.89 20.79
C SER A 74 7.40 -0.64 20.90
N ILE A 75 7.70 -1.34 19.80
CA ILE A 75 7.85 -2.80 19.71
C ILE A 75 9.26 -3.10 19.20
#